data_AF-A0A7W7Z302-F1
#
_entry.id   AF-A0A7W7Z302-F1
#
_cell.length_a   1.000
_cell.length_b   1.000
_cell.length_c   1.000
_cell.angle_alpha   90.00
_cell.angle_beta   90.00
_cell.angle_gamma   90.00
#
_symmetry.space_group_name_H-M   'P 1'
#
loop_
_entity.id
_entity.type
_entity.pdbx_description
1 polymer ?
#
loop_
_entity_poly.entity_id
_entity_poly.type
_entity_poly.pdbx_seq_one_letter_code
_entity_poly.pdbx_strand_id
1 'polypeptide(L)'
;MSDNFVEALDAEIAELEADIAARPDVRVVKLADLRSIRQRFYTSSNTTHHVSGAFAIQTVLGHARAVGRRRAPETEAALNAARELLAGRSTPTRTSDIFDHLRQRGISVPGNDPPSNLSAMLSKARNFVSHGRSGWTLADDDGPPAPPDPVAPPPGPHSDDSETQLEDGI
;
A
#
# COMPACT_ATOMS: atom_id res chain seq x y z
N MET A 1 -41.15 32.85 25.12
CA MET A 1 -41.54 31.44 25.37
C MET A 1 -40.85 30.46 24.42
N SER A 2 -40.29 30.90 23.29
CA SER A 2 -39.50 30.07 22.37
C SER A 2 -38.07 29.79 22.85
N ASP A 3 -37.46 30.71 23.60
CA ASP A 3 -36.01 30.61 23.92
C ASP A 3 -35.67 29.47 24.88
N ASN A 4 -36.52 29.19 25.87
CA ASN A 4 -36.32 28.09 26.82
C ASN A 4 -36.46 26.70 26.15
N PHE A 5 -37.27 26.61 25.09
CA PHE A 5 -37.42 25.35 24.34
C PHE A 5 -36.22 25.10 23.41
N VAL A 6 -35.69 26.16 22.79
CA VAL A 6 -34.48 26.07 21.96
C VAL A 6 -33.27 25.73 22.83
N GLU A 7 -33.12 26.36 24.00
CA GLU A 7 -32.03 26.06 24.94
C GLU A 7 -32.09 24.61 25.46
N ALA A 8 -33.30 24.09 25.75
CA ALA A 8 -33.49 22.69 26.11
C ALA A 8 -33.17 21.71 24.96
N LEU A 9 -33.49 22.08 23.71
CA LEU A 9 -33.14 21.28 22.52
C LEU A 9 -31.63 21.25 22.27
N ASP A 10 -30.96 22.39 22.42
CA ASP A 10 -29.50 22.48 22.21
C ASP A 10 -28.75 21.66 23.28
N ALA A 11 -29.24 21.66 24.52
CA ALA A 11 -28.69 20.81 25.59
C ALA A 11 -28.85 19.31 25.29
N GLU A 12 -30.05 18.88 24.85
CA GLU A 12 -30.32 17.49 24.46
C GLU A 12 -29.45 17.05 23.27
N ILE A 13 -29.27 17.92 22.27
CA ILE A 13 -28.40 17.66 21.13
C ILE A 13 -26.95 17.49 21.58
N ALA A 14 -26.45 18.38 22.45
CA ALA A 14 -25.09 18.29 22.96
C ALA A 14 -24.83 17.00 23.77
N GLU A 15 -25.82 16.56 24.55
CA GLU A 15 -25.75 15.29 25.29
C GLU A 15 -25.72 14.08 24.35
N LEU A 16 -26.59 14.05 23.34
CA LEU A 16 -26.60 13.00 22.31
C LEU A 16 -25.29 12.97 21.50
N GLU A 17 -24.70 14.13 21.19
CA GLU A 17 -23.40 14.21 20.50
C GLU A 17 -22.26 13.70 21.39
N ALA A 18 -22.27 14.02 22.69
CA ALA A 18 -21.29 13.52 23.65
C ALA A 18 -21.40 11.99 23.81
N ASP A 19 -22.61 11.44 23.85
CA ASP A 19 -22.87 10.01 23.93
C ASP A 19 -22.44 9.27 22.66
N ILE A 20 -22.69 9.83 21.48
CA ILE A 20 -22.20 9.30 20.20
C ILE A 20 -20.66 9.34 20.14
N ALA A 21 -20.04 10.39 20.66
CA ALA A 21 -18.58 10.50 20.72
C ALA A 21 -17.96 9.48 21.69
N ALA A 22 -18.59 9.26 22.85
CA ALA A 22 -18.13 8.30 23.85
C ALA A 22 -18.37 6.84 23.44
N ARG A 23 -19.44 6.58 22.69
CA ARG A 23 -19.85 5.25 22.23
C ARG A 23 -20.28 5.33 20.76
N PRO A 24 -19.32 5.43 19.83
CA PRO A 24 -19.64 5.51 18.41
C PRO A 24 -20.40 4.25 18.00
N ASP A 25 -21.73 4.39 17.85
CA ASP A 25 -22.56 3.31 17.35
C ASP A 25 -22.06 2.99 15.94
N VAL A 26 -21.62 1.75 15.77
CA VAL A 26 -21.12 1.19 14.52
C VAL A 26 -22.09 1.49 13.36
N ARG A 27 -23.39 1.61 13.63
CA ARG A 27 -24.43 1.96 12.66
C ARG A 27 -24.30 3.39 12.14
N VAL A 28 -23.98 4.36 12.99
CA VAL A 28 -23.82 5.78 12.62
C VAL A 28 -22.56 5.97 11.76
N VAL A 29 -21.45 5.34 12.17
CA VAL A 29 -20.19 5.33 11.41
C VAL A 29 -20.40 4.71 10.03
N LYS A 30 -21.05 3.54 9.97
CA LYS A 30 -21.36 2.84 8.71
C LYS A 30 -22.27 3.67 7.80
N LEU A 31 -23.24 4.40 8.36
CA LEU A 31 -24.14 5.25 7.59
C LEU A 31 -23.41 6.49 7.02
N ALA A 32 -22.50 7.10 7.77
CA ALA A 32 -21.64 8.19 7.30
C ALA A 32 -20.69 7.73 6.17
N ASP A 33 -20.12 6.53 6.30
CA ASP A 33 -19.29 5.92 5.26
C ASP A 33 -20.10 5.66 3.97
N LEU A 34 -21.30 5.08 4.10
CA LEU A 34 -22.19 4.82 2.97
C LEU A 34 -22.62 6.12 2.26
N ARG A 35 -22.90 7.19 3.01
CA ARG A 35 -23.17 8.52 2.44
C ARG A 35 -21.97 9.08 1.69
N SER A 36 -20.77 8.95 2.24
CA SER A 36 -19.52 9.42 1.60
C SER A 36 -19.17 8.64 0.33
N ILE A 37 -19.47 7.34 0.28
CA ILE A 37 -19.32 6.51 -0.93
C ILE A 37 -20.32 6.98 -1.97
N ARG A 38 -21.60 7.11 -1.61
CA ARG A 38 -22.66 7.56 -2.50
C ARG A 38 -22.33 8.92 -3.12
N GLN A 39 -21.90 9.89 -2.32
CA GLN A 39 -21.56 11.24 -2.81
C GLN A 39 -20.42 11.22 -3.83
N ARG A 40 -19.40 10.36 -3.66
CA ARG A 40 -18.32 10.18 -4.64
C ARG A 40 -18.84 9.64 -5.98
N PHE A 41 -19.78 8.70 -5.97
CA PHE A 41 -20.39 8.19 -7.20
C PHE A 41 -21.24 9.24 -7.92
N TYR A 42 -21.99 10.07 -7.18
CA TYR A 42 -22.78 11.16 -7.77
C TYR A 42 -21.90 12.32 -8.28
N THR A 43 -20.79 12.60 -7.62
CA THR A 43 -19.85 13.65 -8.07
C THR A 43 -19.11 13.21 -9.35
N SER A 44 -18.76 11.93 -9.46
CA SER A 44 -18.09 11.38 -10.65
C SER A 44 -19.00 11.18 -11.85
N SER A 45 -20.33 11.24 -11.71
CA SER A 45 -21.28 11.07 -12.82
C SER A 45 -21.61 12.35 -13.58
N ASN A 46 -21.08 13.51 -13.17
CA ASN A 46 -21.21 14.77 -13.91
C ASN A 46 -20.05 15.07 -14.89
N THR A 47 -19.02 14.22 -14.92
CA THR A 47 -17.98 14.32 -15.95
C THR A 47 -18.32 13.35 -17.08
N THR A 48 -19.15 13.83 -18.00
CA THR A 48 -19.38 13.22 -19.32
C THR A 48 -18.08 13.24 -20.12
N HIS A 49 -17.20 12.25 -19.90
CA HIS A 49 -16.20 11.88 -20.90
C HIS A 49 -16.82 10.86 -21.84
N HIS A 50 -17.28 11.38 -22.98
CA HIS A 50 -17.53 10.61 -24.20
C HIS A 50 -16.25 9.84 -24.57
N VAL A 51 -16.27 8.52 -24.41
CA VAL A 51 -15.38 7.62 -25.16
C VAL A 51 -16.20 6.46 -25.67
N SER A 52 -16.86 6.73 -26.80
CA SER A 52 -17.18 5.71 -27.79
C SER A 52 -15.87 5.13 -28.33
N GLY A 53 -15.72 3.81 -28.34
CA GLY A 53 -14.56 3.20 -28.98
C GLY A 53 -14.37 1.71 -28.74
N ALA A 54 -15.14 0.91 -29.48
CA ALA A 54 -14.82 -0.41 -30.00
C ALA A 54 -14.52 -1.57 -29.03
N PHE A 55 -15.42 -2.56 -29.12
CA PHE A 55 -15.21 -3.98 -28.88
C PHE A 55 -13.87 -4.49 -29.43
N ALA A 56 -13.06 -5.09 -28.57
CA ALA A 56 -12.13 -6.16 -28.93
C ALA A 56 -12.18 -7.22 -27.82
N ILE A 57 -12.63 -8.41 -28.19
CA ILE A 57 -12.68 -9.61 -27.36
C ILE A 57 -11.31 -10.32 -27.43
N GLN A 58 -10.89 -10.86 -26.27
CA GLN A 58 -9.72 -11.74 -26.02
C GLN A 58 -8.35 -11.01 -25.98
N THR A 59 -7.57 -11.06 -24.91
CA THR A 59 -6.91 -12.28 -24.41
C THR A 59 -6.31 -12.05 -22.99
N VAL A 60 -6.27 -13.15 -22.23
CA VAL A 60 -5.67 -13.49 -20.93
C VAL A 60 -4.71 -12.50 -20.20
N LEU A 61 -4.87 -12.44 -18.86
CA LEU A 61 -3.95 -11.94 -17.82
C LEU A 61 -3.68 -10.42 -17.79
N GLY A 62 -4.34 -9.70 -16.87
CA GLY A 62 -3.93 -8.34 -16.58
C GLY A 62 -4.80 -7.59 -15.59
N HIS A 63 -4.33 -7.54 -14.34
CA HIS A 63 -4.51 -6.40 -13.44
C HIS A 63 -5.93 -5.85 -13.36
N ALA A 64 -6.82 -6.61 -12.70
CA ALA A 64 -7.90 -6.00 -11.96
C ALA A 64 -7.28 -4.91 -11.09
N ARG A 65 -7.48 -3.64 -11.47
CA ARG A 65 -7.08 -2.47 -10.68
C ARG A 65 -7.65 -2.68 -9.30
N ALA A 66 -6.77 -3.05 -8.36
CA ALA A 66 -7.12 -3.23 -6.98
C ALA A 66 -7.62 -1.88 -6.47
N VAL A 67 -8.95 -1.76 -6.44
CA VAL A 67 -9.66 -0.78 -5.61
C VAL A 67 -8.94 -0.78 -4.28
N GLY A 68 -8.29 0.33 -3.95
CA GLY A 68 -7.30 0.43 -2.88
C GLY A 68 -7.84 -0.15 -1.60
N ARG A 69 -7.49 -1.41 -1.33
CA ARG A 69 -7.73 -2.02 -0.03
C ARG A 69 -6.93 -1.17 0.94
N ARG A 70 -7.63 -0.38 1.78
CA ARG A 70 -6.98 0.32 2.89
C ARG A 70 -6.07 -0.69 3.57
N ARG A 71 -4.79 -0.34 3.70
CA ARG A 71 -3.82 -1.21 4.39
C ARG A 71 -4.41 -1.51 5.76
N ALA A 72 -4.32 -2.78 6.18
CA ALA A 72 -4.75 -3.13 7.53
C ALA A 72 -3.98 -2.25 8.54
N PRO A 73 -4.62 -1.77 9.61
CA PRO A 73 -3.97 -0.89 10.59
C PRO A 73 -2.72 -1.54 11.19
N GLU A 74 -2.72 -2.87 11.34
CA GLU A 74 -1.57 -3.66 11.78
C GLU A 74 -0.36 -3.52 10.84
N THR A 75 -0.60 -3.53 9.52
CA THR A 75 0.43 -3.35 8.51
C THR A 75 1.08 -1.97 8.61
N GLU A 76 0.29 -0.94 8.85
CA GLU A 76 0.79 0.41 9.01
C GLU A 76 1.61 0.58 10.29
N ALA A 77 1.14 0.01 11.40
CA ALA A 77 1.89 -0.02 12.65
C ALA A 77 3.26 -0.72 12.49
N ALA A 78 3.30 -1.87 11.82
CA ALA A 78 4.54 -2.59 11.54
C ALA A 78 5.52 -1.76 10.69
N LEU A 79 5.03 -1.10 9.63
CA LEU A 79 5.87 -0.25 8.78
C LEU A 79 6.39 0.98 9.52
N ASN A 80 5.57 1.59 10.39
CA ASN A 80 6.00 2.73 11.19
C ASN A 80 7.07 2.34 12.22
N ALA A 81 6.91 1.22 12.91
CA ALA A 81 7.90 0.73 13.86
C ALA A 81 9.20 0.27 13.16
N ALA A 82 9.11 -0.31 11.97
CA ALA A 82 10.29 -0.62 11.15
C ALA A 82 11.01 0.66 10.70
N ARG A 83 10.27 1.71 10.31
CA ARG A 83 10.84 3.01 9.97
C ARG A 83 11.61 3.62 11.14
N GLU A 84 11.01 3.60 12.32
CA GLU A 84 11.63 4.12 13.55
C GLU A 84 12.91 3.37 13.92
N LEU A 85 12.94 2.04 13.72
CA LEU A 85 14.14 1.23 13.97
C LEU A 85 15.30 1.58 13.00
N LEU A 86 14.96 1.83 11.73
CA LEU A 86 15.95 2.14 10.70
C LEU A 86 16.33 3.63 10.67
N ALA A 87 15.54 4.49 11.30
CA ALA A 87 15.82 5.92 11.39
C ALA A 87 17.17 6.15 12.08
N GLY A 88 18.09 6.82 11.40
CA GLY A 88 19.43 7.12 11.91
C GLY A 88 20.44 5.97 11.79
N ARG A 89 20.08 4.83 11.18
CA ARG A 89 21.04 3.75 10.89
C ARG A 89 21.51 3.84 9.44
N SER A 90 22.82 3.96 9.25
CA SER A 90 23.45 3.85 7.93
C SER A 90 23.71 2.39 7.51
N THR A 91 23.70 1.45 8.46
CA THR A 91 23.97 0.04 8.20
C THR A 91 22.68 -0.74 7.88
N PRO A 92 22.70 -1.61 6.85
CA PRO A 92 21.58 -2.51 6.57
C PRO A 92 21.24 -3.38 7.78
N THR A 93 19.96 -3.40 8.16
CA THR A 93 19.46 -4.21 9.27
C THR A 93 18.74 -5.45 8.71
N ARG A 94 19.03 -6.63 9.25
CA ARG A 94 18.44 -7.89 8.76
C ARG A 94 16.95 -7.95 9.04
N THR A 95 16.20 -8.64 8.17
CA THR A 95 14.76 -8.85 8.35
C THR A 95 14.43 -9.54 9.68
N SER A 96 15.30 -10.45 10.16
CA SER A 96 15.17 -11.09 11.48
C SER A 96 15.14 -10.07 12.61
N ASP A 97 16.07 -9.11 12.58
CA ASP A 97 16.26 -8.14 13.65
C ASP A 97 15.09 -7.13 13.67
N ILE A 98 14.60 -6.76 12.48
CA ILE A 98 13.40 -5.93 12.33
C ILE A 98 12.19 -6.69 12.89
N PHE A 99 12.05 -7.98 12.54
CA PHE A 99 10.94 -8.80 13.01
C PHE A 99 10.96 -8.98 14.54
N ASP A 100 12.12 -9.25 15.13
CA ASP A 100 12.26 -9.38 16.57
C ASP A 100 11.94 -8.07 17.29
N HIS A 101 12.33 -6.92 16.74
CA HIS A 101 11.95 -5.60 17.26
C HIS A 101 10.43 -5.37 17.23
N LEU A 102 9.75 -5.76 16.13
CA LEU A 102 8.29 -5.68 16.04
C LEU A 102 7.62 -6.56 17.09
N ARG A 103 8.11 -7.79 17.25
CA ARG A 103 7.62 -8.75 18.25
C ARG A 103 7.80 -8.23 19.69
N GLN A 104 8.95 -7.63 20.00
CA GLN A 104 9.21 -7.01 21.31
C GLN A 104 8.24 -5.86 21.62
N ARG A 105 7.75 -5.16 20.59
CA ARG A 105 6.73 -4.10 20.71
C ARG A 105 5.29 -4.63 20.72
N GLY A 106 5.08 -5.95 20.68
CA GLY A 106 3.76 -6.56 20.62
C GLY A 106 3.04 -6.39 19.28
N ILE A 107 3.76 -6.02 18.22
CA ILE A 107 3.21 -5.89 16.87
C ILE A 107 3.32 -7.25 16.18
N SER A 108 2.17 -7.85 15.85
CA SER A 108 2.11 -9.13 15.14
C SER A 108 2.04 -8.90 13.63
N VAL A 109 2.82 -9.67 12.86
CA VAL A 109 2.73 -9.69 11.39
C VAL A 109 1.85 -10.87 10.99
N PRO A 110 0.70 -10.66 10.33
CA PRO A 110 -0.22 -11.74 9.99
C PRO A 110 0.37 -12.67 8.93
N GLY A 111 -0.07 -13.93 8.91
CA GLY A 111 0.27 -14.92 7.88
C GLY A 111 0.98 -16.16 8.41
N ASN A 112 1.25 -17.10 7.51
CA ASN A 112 1.87 -18.39 7.84
C ASN A 112 3.40 -18.30 7.99
N ASP A 113 4.01 -17.30 7.34
CA ASP A 113 5.45 -17.01 7.41
C ASP A 113 5.65 -15.50 7.64
N PRO A 114 5.66 -15.06 8.92
CA PRO A 114 5.69 -13.64 9.27
C PRO A 114 6.93 -12.88 8.76
N PRO A 115 8.18 -13.41 8.85
CA PRO A 115 9.36 -12.74 8.30
C PRO A 115 9.30 -12.55 6.77
N SER A 116 8.80 -13.54 6.03
CA SER A 116 8.63 -13.43 4.57
C SER A 116 7.57 -12.38 4.20
N ASN A 117 6.46 -12.35 4.94
CA ASN A 117 5.43 -11.33 4.73
C ASN A 117 5.96 -9.92 5.06
N LEU A 118 6.74 -9.78 6.15
CA LEU A 118 7.40 -8.51 6.48
C LEU A 118 8.32 -8.04 5.34
N SER A 119 9.15 -8.93 4.79
CA SER A 119 9.99 -8.63 3.63
C SER A 119 9.17 -8.15 2.43
N ALA A 120 8.04 -8.81 2.16
CA ALA A 120 7.11 -8.40 1.09
C ALA A 120 6.36 -7.09 1.38
N MET A 121 6.15 -6.73 2.65
CA MET A 121 5.57 -5.44 3.05
C MET A 121 6.58 -4.31 2.87
N LEU A 122 7.84 -4.53 3.27
CA LEU A 122 8.93 -3.57 3.13
C LEU A 122 9.25 -3.32 1.65
N SER A 123 9.32 -4.36 0.80
CA SER A 123 9.58 -4.20 -0.63
C SER A 123 8.52 -3.37 -1.36
N LYS A 124 7.27 -3.38 -0.89
CA LYS A 124 6.17 -2.58 -1.45
C LYS A 124 6.14 -1.15 -0.93
N ALA A 125 6.91 -0.84 0.11
CA ALA A 125 6.96 0.49 0.71
C ALA A 125 8.15 1.26 0.11
N ARG A 126 7.87 2.42 -0.50
CA ARG A 126 8.87 3.21 -1.25
C ARG A 126 10.03 3.71 -0.39
N ASN A 127 9.83 3.80 0.91
CA ASN A 127 10.78 4.39 1.84
C ASN A 127 11.84 3.38 2.32
N PHE A 128 11.77 2.12 1.88
CA PHE A 128 12.72 1.08 2.28
C PHE A 128 13.51 0.59 1.07
N VAL A 129 14.82 0.49 1.24
CA VAL A 129 15.74 0.00 0.21
C VAL A 129 16.22 -1.38 0.62
N SER A 130 16.06 -2.35 -0.30
CA SER A 130 16.54 -3.72 -0.11
C SER A 130 18.00 -3.84 -0.53
N HIS A 131 18.82 -4.42 0.35
CA HIS A 131 20.23 -4.78 0.09
C HIS A 131 20.43 -6.30 -0.01
N GLY A 132 19.38 -7.03 -0.41
CA GLY A 132 19.42 -8.48 -0.53
C GLY A 132 19.65 -9.18 0.82
N ARG A 133 20.72 -9.99 0.92
CA ARG A 133 21.06 -10.72 2.15
C ARG A 133 21.58 -9.81 3.28
N SER A 134 22.01 -8.61 2.94
CA SER A 134 22.52 -7.64 3.92
C SER A 134 21.39 -7.02 4.76
N GLY A 135 20.17 -6.97 4.23
CA GLY A 135 18.99 -6.48 4.93
C GLY A 135 18.40 -5.22 4.31
N TRP A 136 17.89 -4.33 5.15
CA TRP A 136 17.11 -3.15 4.76
C TRP A 136 17.71 -1.87 5.33
N THR A 137 17.66 -0.80 4.54
CA THR A 137 17.89 0.57 5.02
C THR A 137 16.67 1.44 4.71
N LEU A 138 16.60 2.59 5.37
CA LEU A 138 15.65 3.63 4.99
C LEU A 138 16.19 4.37 3.76
N ALA A 139 15.33 4.69 2.80
CA ALA A 139 15.68 5.65 1.76
C ALA A 139 15.79 7.03 2.43
N ASP A 140 16.91 7.72 2.24
CA ASP A 140 17.01 9.12 2.63
C ASP A 140 15.99 9.90 1.79
N ASP A 141 14.97 10.50 2.44
CA ASP A 141 13.94 11.31 1.79
C ASP A 141 14.53 12.54 1.05
N ASP A 142 15.81 12.85 1.27
CA ASP A 142 16.59 13.91 0.61
C ASP A 142 17.36 13.45 -0.65
N GLY A 143 17.24 12.18 -1.03
CA GLY A 143 17.89 11.67 -2.24
C GLY A 143 17.21 12.20 -3.51
N PRO A 144 17.94 12.78 -4.49
CA PRO A 144 17.37 13.15 -5.77
C PRO A 144 16.62 11.96 -6.37
N PRO A 145 15.47 12.19 -7.06
CA PRO A 145 14.61 11.12 -7.55
C PRO A 145 15.47 10.10 -8.28
N ALA A 146 15.41 8.85 -7.81
CA ALA A 146 16.22 7.77 -8.35
C ALA A 146 16.17 7.82 -9.88
N PRO A 147 17.33 7.83 -10.58
CA PRO A 147 17.33 7.75 -12.03
C PRO A 147 16.49 6.55 -12.43
N PRO A 148 15.64 6.68 -13.48
CA PRO A 148 14.76 5.61 -13.91
C PRO A 148 15.60 4.34 -14.09
N ASP A 149 15.05 3.21 -13.62
CA ASP A 149 15.69 1.90 -13.73
C ASP A 149 16.36 1.79 -15.11
N PRO A 150 17.65 1.41 -15.19
CA PRO A 150 18.31 1.21 -16.47
C PRO A 150 17.44 0.22 -17.23
N VAL A 151 16.77 0.72 -18.28
CA VAL A 151 15.97 -0.08 -19.20
C VAL A 151 16.85 -1.26 -19.54
N ALA A 152 16.44 -2.46 -19.08
CA ALA A 152 17.18 -3.67 -19.35
C ALA A 152 17.52 -3.66 -20.84
N PRO A 153 18.80 -3.73 -21.23
CA PRO A 153 19.18 -3.67 -22.63
C PRO A 153 18.33 -4.72 -23.35
N PRO A 154 17.70 -4.35 -24.49
CA PRO A 154 16.86 -5.28 -25.22
C PRO A 154 17.65 -6.58 -25.40
N PRO A 155 17.02 -7.75 -25.23
CA PRO A 155 17.71 -9.03 -25.44
C PRO A 155 18.38 -8.95 -26.80
N GLY A 156 19.71 -8.96 -26.78
CA GLY A 156 20.50 -8.89 -28.00
C GLY A 156 20.03 -10.01 -28.93
N PRO A 157 20.00 -9.78 -30.25
CA PRO A 157 19.70 -10.85 -31.18
C PRO A 157 20.67 -11.99 -30.88
N HIS A 158 20.12 -13.16 -30.54
CA HIS A 158 20.89 -14.39 -30.43
C HIS A 158 21.58 -14.58 -31.79
N SER A 159 22.88 -14.32 -31.85
CA SER A 159 23.73 -14.80 -32.93
C SER A 159 23.75 -16.32 -32.80
N ASP A 160 22.96 -16.94 -33.66
CA ASP A 160 23.00 -18.37 -33.96
C ASP A 160 24.28 -18.62 -34.77
N ASP A 161 25.43 -18.64 -34.10
CA ASP A 161 26.68 -19.17 -34.64
C ASP A 161 26.57 -20.69 -34.64
N SER A 162 25.82 -21.21 -35.62
CA SER A 162 25.91 -22.60 -36.05
C SER A 162 27.26 -22.80 -36.74
N GLU A 163 28.27 -23.09 -35.91
CA GLU A 163 29.60 -23.55 -36.29
C GLU A 163 29.47 -24.93 -36.98
N THR A 164 29.40 -24.93 -38.31
CA THR A 164 29.36 -26.16 -39.12
C THR A 164 30.71 -26.87 -39.03
N GLN A 165 30.66 -27.96 -38.28
CA GLN A 165 31.61 -29.04 -38.06
C GLN A 165 32.51 -29.35 -39.28
N LEU A 166 33.82 -29.40 -38.99
CA LEU A 166 34.85 -30.01 -39.81
C LEU A 166 34.48 -31.45 -40.18
N GLU A 167 34.42 -31.75 -41.48
CA GLU A 167 34.69 -33.09 -41.99
C GLU A 167 36.14 -33.12 -42.51
N ASP A 168 37.01 -33.66 -41.67
CA ASP A 168 38.36 -34.10 -42.00
C ASP A 168 38.30 -35.64 -42.10
N GLY A 169 38.84 -36.20 -43.18
CA GLY A 169 39.50 -37.51 -43.08
C GLY A 169 39.09 -38.63 -44.05
N ILE A 170 39.91 -38.74 -45.11
CA ILE A 170 40.52 -39.95 -45.74
C ILE A 170 39.60 -40.93 -46.49
#